data_AF-A0A962NAY8-F1
#
_entry.id   AF-A0A962NAY8-F1
#
_cell.length_a   1.000
_cell.length_b   1.000
_cell.length_c   1.000
_cell.angle_alpha   90.00
_cell.angle_beta   90.00
_cell.angle_gamma   90.00
#
_symmetry.space_group_name_H-M   'P 1'
#
loop_
_entity.id
_entity.type
_entity.pdbx_description
1 polymer ?
#
loop_
_entity_poly.entity_id
_entity_poly.type
_entity_poly.pdbx_seq_one_letter_code
_entity_poly.pdbx_strand_id
1 'polypeptide(L)'
;MLATRWAWAGDSAYSGLDVDSCVLLQENAEMAWSLSECPAFAGYRVLLEDSDGRQSLSLVEPNGRPHDLDFASTVTEAFNTLGAKLEWRFDHGPHGMSPYGLIVRVNTQGDDDRVRSFLAVVRIGEQVCVVDRLEPEVDQNIKARIVADDRSVTSCRQR
;
A
#
# COMPACT_ATOMS: atom_id res chain seq x y z
N MET A 1 0.14 -38.27 -6.03
CA MET A 1 1.07 -37.36 -6.73
C MET A 1 0.58 -35.95 -6.50
N LEU A 2 1.15 -35.24 -5.53
CA LEU A 2 0.83 -33.83 -5.26
C LEU A 2 1.64 -33.01 -6.27
N ALA A 3 0.96 -32.30 -7.16
CA ALA A 3 1.59 -31.33 -8.03
C ALA A 3 2.09 -30.17 -7.16
N THR A 4 3.40 -30.05 -7.00
CA THR A 4 4.03 -28.85 -6.47
C THR A 4 3.65 -27.70 -7.39
N ARG A 5 2.71 -26.86 -6.94
CA ARG A 5 2.44 -25.58 -7.59
C ARG A 5 3.66 -24.70 -7.33
N TRP A 6 4.52 -24.58 -8.33
CA TRP A 6 5.44 -23.46 -8.44
C TRP A 6 4.54 -22.24 -8.66
N ALA A 7 4.22 -21.52 -7.59
CA ALA A 7 3.72 -20.16 -7.75
C ALA A 7 4.88 -19.37 -8.35
N TRP A 8 4.70 -18.85 -9.56
CA TRP A 8 5.58 -17.81 -10.05
C TRP A 8 5.49 -16.66 -9.04
N ALA A 9 6.54 -16.47 -8.25
CA ALA A 9 6.67 -15.27 -7.45
C ALA A 9 6.72 -14.11 -8.43
N GLY A 10 5.78 -13.17 -8.36
CA GLY A 10 5.88 -12.00 -9.22
C GLY A 10 7.10 -11.15 -8.86
N ASP A 11 7.38 -10.16 -9.69
CA ASP A 11 8.50 -9.26 -9.45
C ASP A 11 8.10 -8.12 -8.50
N SER A 12 9.11 -7.52 -7.86
CA SER A 12 8.94 -6.31 -7.04
C SER A 12 9.50 -5.09 -7.77
N ALA A 13 8.74 -4.01 -7.78
CA ALA A 13 9.25 -2.66 -8.04
C ALA A 13 9.03 -1.80 -6.80
N TYR A 14 9.83 -0.75 -6.63
CA TYR A 14 9.73 0.12 -5.46
C TYR A 14 9.61 1.57 -5.90
N SER A 15 8.66 2.29 -5.31
CA SER A 15 8.55 3.74 -5.45
C SER A 15 8.64 4.41 -4.08
N GLY A 16 9.11 5.66 -4.07
CA GLY A 16 9.26 6.46 -2.84
C GLY A 16 7.93 6.98 -2.32
N LEU A 17 7.79 7.05 -1.01
CA LEU A 17 6.68 7.69 -0.28
C LEU A 17 7.15 8.73 0.74
N ASP A 18 8.46 8.95 0.85
CA ASP A 18 9.00 9.98 1.74
C ASP A 18 8.76 11.39 1.20
N VAL A 19 8.81 12.37 2.11
CA VAL A 19 8.55 13.78 1.83
C VAL A 19 9.48 14.36 0.76
N ASP A 20 10.71 13.84 0.66
CA ASP A 20 11.70 14.30 -0.31
C ASP A 20 11.40 13.78 -1.73
N SER A 21 10.70 12.65 -1.82
CA SER A 21 10.30 12.02 -3.08
C SER A 21 8.99 12.58 -3.63
N CYS A 22 8.09 13.04 -2.76
CA CYS A 22 6.75 13.46 -3.16
C CYS A 22 6.67 14.98 -3.45
N VAL A 23 5.81 15.35 -4.38
CA VAL A 23 5.52 16.75 -4.73
C VAL A 23 4.22 17.16 -4.05
N LEU A 24 4.29 18.19 -3.19
CA LEU A 24 3.11 18.77 -2.56
C LEU A 24 2.18 19.36 -3.64
N LEU A 25 0.92 18.90 -3.65
CA LEU A 25 -0.11 19.41 -4.56
C LEU A 25 -1.00 20.43 -3.88
N GLN A 26 -1.42 20.15 -2.64
CA GLN A 26 -2.33 20.99 -1.87
C GLN A 26 -2.00 20.88 -0.38
N GLU A 27 -2.23 21.96 0.36
CA GLU A 27 -2.14 21.98 1.81
C GLU A 27 -3.24 22.85 2.42
N ASN A 28 -3.67 22.49 3.61
CA ASN A 28 -4.48 23.32 4.48
C ASN A 28 -3.99 23.18 5.92
N ALA A 29 -3.18 24.13 6.36
CA ALA A 29 -2.60 24.14 7.69
C ALA A 29 -3.67 24.28 8.80
N GLU A 30 -4.77 24.99 8.55
CA GLU A 30 -5.86 25.16 9.53
C GLU A 30 -6.59 23.84 9.81
N MET A 31 -6.66 22.96 8.81
CA MET A 31 -7.27 21.63 8.91
C MET A 31 -6.24 20.51 9.16
N ALA A 32 -4.97 20.85 9.36
CA ALA A 32 -3.87 19.87 9.46
C ALA A 32 -3.93 18.82 8.33
N TRP A 33 -4.14 19.28 7.09
CA TRP A 33 -4.34 18.42 5.92
C TRP A 33 -3.34 18.76 4.81
N SER A 34 -2.84 17.74 4.11
CA SER A 34 -2.04 17.91 2.90
C SER A 34 -2.25 16.76 1.92
N LEU A 35 -2.04 17.05 0.64
CA LEU A 35 -2.07 16.09 -0.45
C LEU A 35 -0.80 16.24 -1.29
N SER A 36 -0.07 15.14 -1.45
CA SER A 36 1.15 15.08 -2.24
C SER A 36 1.05 13.99 -3.30
N GLU A 37 1.68 14.19 -4.44
CA GLU A 37 1.85 13.16 -5.47
C GLU A 37 3.24 12.55 -5.36
N CYS A 38 3.29 11.23 -5.21
CA CYS A 38 4.51 10.48 -5.00
C CYS A 38 4.90 9.70 -6.26
N PRO A 39 6.19 9.32 -6.40
CA PRO A 39 6.62 8.41 -7.46
C PRO A 39 5.76 7.15 -7.50
N ALA A 40 5.44 6.72 -8.70
CA ALA A 40 4.54 5.61 -8.96
C ALA A 40 5.14 4.62 -9.96
N PHE A 41 4.39 3.60 -10.34
CA PHE A 41 4.84 2.52 -11.20
C PHE A 41 3.77 2.17 -12.25
N ALA A 42 4.21 1.70 -13.42
CA ALA A 42 3.34 1.21 -14.50
C ALA A 42 2.20 2.16 -14.92
N GLY A 43 2.46 3.48 -14.92
CA GLY A 43 1.49 4.50 -15.34
C GLY A 43 0.41 4.84 -14.32
N TYR A 44 0.44 4.24 -13.13
CA TYR A 44 -0.37 4.68 -12.01
C TYR A 44 0.11 6.03 -11.49
N ARG A 45 -0.75 6.72 -10.73
CA ARG A 45 -0.35 7.81 -9.84
C ARG A 45 -0.62 7.39 -8.39
N VAL A 46 0.21 7.89 -7.49
CA VAL A 46 0.08 7.67 -6.05
C VAL A 46 -0.10 9.01 -5.38
N LEU A 47 -1.23 9.17 -4.69
CA LEU A 47 -1.49 10.35 -3.89
C LEU A 47 -1.35 9.97 -2.42
N LEU A 48 -0.48 10.69 -1.71
CA LEU A 48 -0.33 10.61 -0.26
C LEU A 48 -1.15 11.73 0.36
N GLU A 49 -2.14 11.35 1.17
CA GLU A 49 -2.88 12.28 2.00
C GLU A 49 -2.38 12.16 3.44
N ASP A 50 -2.16 13.29 4.09
CA ASP A 50 -2.01 13.39 5.53
C ASP A 50 -3.15 14.24 6.06
N SER A 51 -3.98 13.68 6.94
CA SER A 51 -5.09 14.39 7.58
C SER A 51 -5.08 14.15 9.08
N ASP A 52 -4.85 15.22 9.85
CA ASP A 52 -4.78 15.16 11.31
C ASP A 52 -3.83 14.05 11.79
N GLY A 53 -2.62 13.98 11.21
CA GLY A 53 -1.59 13.00 11.60
C GLY A 53 -1.93 11.55 11.26
N ARG A 54 -2.81 11.33 10.29
CA ARG A 54 -3.15 10.01 9.75
C ARG A 54 -2.91 10.01 8.25
N GLN A 55 -1.90 9.24 7.85
CA GLN A 55 -1.57 9.10 6.44
C GLN A 55 -2.40 8.01 5.77
N SER A 56 -2.82 8.28 4.54
CA SER A 56 -3.52 7.34 3.67
C SER A 56 -2.99 7.46 2.24
N LEU A 57 -3.39 6.55 1.35
CA LEU A 57 -3.00 6.58 -0.06
C LEU A 57 -4.23 6.50 -0.96
N SER A 58 -4.20 7.22 -2.08
CA SER A 58 -5.07 6.94 -3.22
C SER A 58 -4.24 6.48 -4.40
N LEU A 59 -4.68 5.41 -5.05
CA LEU A 59 -4.14 4.97 -6.33
C LEU A 59 -5.02 5.50 -7.45
N VAL A 60 -4.43 6.17 -8.41
CA VAL A 60 -5.13 6.57 -9.64
C VAL A 60 -4.64 5.66 -10.76
N GLU A 61 -5.56 4.91 -11.35
CA GLU A 61 -5.28 4.07 -12.52
C GLU A 61 -4.83 4.92 -13.72
N PRO A 62 -4.13 4.32 -14.71
CA PRO A 62 -3.75 5.03 -15.94
C PRO A 62 -4.92 5.68 -16.70
N ASN A 63 -6.15 5.17 -16.52
CA ASN A 63 -7.37 5.74 -17.10
C ASN A 63 -7.96 6.92 -16.29
N GLY A 64 -7.33 7.31 -15.18
CA GLY A 64 -7.76 8.38 -14.30
C GLY A 64 -8.71 7.99 -13.17
N ARG A 65 -9.08 6.70 -13.02
CA ARG A 65 -9.98 6.25 -11.94
C ARG A 65 -9.25 6.22 -10.59
N PRO A 66 -9.71 6.97 -9.57
CA PRO A 66 -9.12 6.96 -8.23
C PRO A 66 -9.65 5.80 -7.38
N HIS A 67 -8.81 5.33 -6.46
CA HIS A 67 -9.10 4.28 -5.50
C HIS A 67 -8.45 4.63 -4.15
N ASP A 68 -9.27 5.00 -3.18
CA ASP A 68 -8.80 5.38 -1.84
C ASP A 68 -8.51 4.13 -1.00
N LEU A 69 -7.36 4.12 -0.35
CA LEU A 69 -6.91 3.06 0.56
C LEU A 69 -7.11 3.55 1.99
N ASP A 70 -8.25 3.21 2.57
CA ASP A 70 -8.60 3.58 3.94
C ASP A 70 -7.81 2.76 4.97
N PHE A 71 -6.63 3.23 5.36
CA PHE A 71 -5.84 2.62 6.43
C PHE A 71 -6.43 2.85 7.82
N ALA A 72 -7.24 3.89 8.01
CA ALA A 72 -7.88 4.16 9.28
C ALA A 72 -8.80 3.00 9.66
N SER A 73 -9.69 2.57 8.76
CA SER A 73 -10.60 1.46 9.03
C SER A 73 -9.95 0.08 8.85
N THR A 74 -8.98 -0.08 7.95
CA THR A 74 -8.45 -1.42 7.62
C THR A 74 -7.17 -1.81 8.35
N VAL A 75 -6.37 -0.84 8.81
CA VAL A 75 -5.06 -1.06 9.44
C VAL A 75 -5.06 -0.62 10.89
N THR A 76 -5.26 0.68 11.16
CA THR A 76 -5.18 1.28 12.51
C THR A 76 -5.92 2.61 12.57
N GLU A 77 -6.67 2.85 13.65
CA GLU A 77 -7.36 4.13 13.93
C GLU A 77 -6.43 5.19 14.55
N ALA A 78 -5.32 4.75 15.12
CA ALA A 78 -4.34 5.62 15.75
C ALA A 78 -3.63 6.51 14.72
N PHE A 79 -3.00 7.58 15.20
CA PHE A 79 -2.06 8.37 14.40
C PHE A 79 -1.03 7.45 13.75
N ASN A 80 -0.71 7.75 12.50
CA ASN A 80 0.15 6.89 11.71
C ASN A 80 0.97 7.67 10.68
N THR A 81 2.10 7.07 10.32
CA THR A 81 2.92 7.48 9.19
C THR A 81 3.22 6.28 8.31
N LEU A 82 3.36 6.52 7.01
CA LEU A 82 3.76 5.48 6.08
C LEU A 82 5.28 5.33 6.05
N GLY A 83 5.76 4.11 5.77
CA GLY A 83 7.16 3.89 5.49
C GLY A 83 7.57 4.54 4.17
N ALA A 84 8.86 4.85 4.02
CA ALA A 84 9.41 5.57 2.87
C ALA A 84 9.26 4.88 1.50
N LYS A 85 8.79 3.63 1.45
CA LYS A 85 8.68 2.86 0.20
C LYS A 85 7.32 2.20 0.06
N LEU A 86 6.82 2.25 -1.17
CA LEU A 86 5.75 1.40 -1.66
C LEU A 86 6.36 0.26 -2.48
N GLU A 87 6.04 -0.99 -2.13
CA GLU A 87 6.43 -2.15 -2.92
C GLU A 87 5.28 -2.55 -3.84
N TRP A 88 5.54 -2.59 -5.14
CA TRP A 88 4.62 -3.02 -6.18
C TRP A 88 4.90 -4.47 -6.53
N ARG A 89 3.86 -5.30 -6.53
CA ARG A 89 3.90 -6.68 -7.02
C ARG A 89 3.26 -6.74 -8.39
N PHE A 90 4.00 -7.23 -9.37
CA PHE A 90 3.58 -7.17 -10.78
C PHE A 90 4.02 -8.39 -11.59
N ASP A 91 3.35 -8.59 -12.72
CA ASP A 91 3.76 -9.53 -13.77
C ASP A 91 4.20 -8.78 -15.03
N HIS A 92 4.97 -9.49 -15.87
CA HIS A 92 5.19 -9.07 -17.25
C HIS A 92 4.02 -9.52 -18.11
N GLY A 93 3.18 -8.57 -18.52
CA GLY A 93 2.08 -8.79 -19.43
C GLY A 93 2.40 -8.38 -20.87
N PRO A 94 1.49 -8.64 -21.82
CA PRO A 94 1.66 -8.28 -23.24
C PRO A 94 1.83 -6.78 -23.49
N HIS A 95 1.32 -5.96 -22.56
CA HIS A 95 1.34 -4.50 -22.62
C HIS A 95 2.35 -3.88 -21.65
N GLY A 96 3.30 -4.66 -21.14
CA GLY A 96 4.31 -4.23 -20.17
C GLY A 96 4.00 -4.73 -18.76
N MET A 97 4.49 -4.01 -17.76
CA MET A 97 4.35 -4.38 -16.36
C MET A 97 2.90 -4.19 -15.90
N SER A 98 2.30 -5.22 -15.32
CA SER A 98 0.93 -5.22 -14.83
C SER A 98 0.91 -5.43 -13.31
N PRO A 99 0.76 -4.36 -12.51
CA PRO A 99 0.66 -4.47 -11.06
C PRO A 99 -0.62 -5.20 -10.65
N TYR A 100 -0.50 -6.08 -9.67
CA TYR A 100 -1.64 -6.82 -9.09
C TYR A 100 -1.70 -6.69 -7.56
N GLY A 101 -0.70 -6.07 -6.95
CA GLY A 101 -0.70 -5.83 -5.51
C GLY A 101 0.29 -4.76 -5.08
N LEU A 102 0.04 -4.20 -3.90
CA LEU A 102 0.95 -3.30 -3.21
C LEU A 102 1.17 -3.75 -1.78
N ILE A 103 2.35 -3.44 -1.27
CA ILE A 103 2.70 -3.61 0.13
C ILE A 103 3.21 -2.26 0.63
N VAL A 104 2.57 -1.75 1.67
CA VAL A 104 2.94 -0.49 2.32
C VAL A 104 3.09 -0.69 3.81
N ARG A 105 4.11 -0.05 4.38
CA ARG A 105 4.35 -0.06 5.82
C ARG A 105 3.55 1.05 6.46
N VAL A 106 2.80 0.72 7.51
CA VAL A 106 2.02 1.67 8.31
C VAL A 106 2.57 1.63 9.73
N ASN A 107 3.20 2.71 10.16
CA ASN A 107 3.78 2.85 11.49
C ASN A 107 2.78 3.60 12.38
N THR A 108 2.58 3.10 13.59
CA THR A 108 1.78 3.79 14.61
C THR A 108 2.52 3.77 15.94
N GLN A 109 2.24 4.73 16.80
CA GLN A 109 2.74 4.76 18.17
C GLN A 109 1.55 4.59 19.11
N GLY A 110 1.62 3.58 19.99
CA GLY A 110 0.64 3.39 21.06
C GLY A 110 0.97 4.23 22.30
N ASP A 111 0.11 4.16 23.31
CA ASP A 111 0.27 4.85 24.60
C ASP A 111 1.54 4.43 25.37
N ASP A 112 2.17 3.33 25.00
CA ASP A 112 3.42 2.82 25.58
C ASP A 112 4.68 3.37 24.89
N ASP A 113 4.53 4.39 24.04
CA ASP A 113 5.54 5.00 23.17
C ASP A 113 6.22 4.03 22.19
N ARG A 114 5.77 2.76 22.11
CA ARG A 114 6.36 1.78 21.20
C ARG A 114 5.79 1.95 19.81
N VAL A 115 6.69 2.09 18.85
CA VAL A 115 6.33 2.07 17.43
C VAL A 115 5.95 0.64 17.04
N ARG A 116 4.76 0.48 16.48
CA ARG A 116 4.28 -0.74 15.81
C ARG A 116 4.24 -0.50 14.32
N SER A 117 4.87 -1.38 13.55
CA SER A 117 4.98 -1.27 12.10
C SER A 117 4.23 -2.41 11.42
N PHE A 118 3.01 -2.16 10.98
CA PHE A 118 2.23 -3.10 10.18
C PHE A 118 2.68 -3.09 8.72
N LEU A 119 2.36 -4.16 7.99
CA LEU A 119 2.29 -4.12 6.53
C LEU A 119 0.84 -4.27 6.10
N ALA A 120 0.35 -3.30 5.34
CA ALA A 120 -0.90 -3.42 4.62
C ALA A 120 -0.63 -4.02 3.24
N VAL A 121 -1.37 -5.07 2.90
CA VAL A 121 -1.34 -5.68 1.57
C VAL A 121 -2.59 -5.25 0.83
N VAL A 122 -2.40 -4.65 -0.34
CA VAL A 122 -3.47 -4.14 -1.19
C VAL A 122 -3.55 -5.00 -2.44
N ARG A 123 -4.77 -5.34 -2.85
CA ARG A 123 -5.05 -5.97 -4.15
C ARG A 123 -5.30 -4.88 -5.19
N ILE A 124 -4.73 -5.05 -6.38
CA ILE A 124 -5.11 -4.29 -7.58
C ILE A 124 -5.82 -5.28 -8.51
N GLY A 125 -7.11 -5.06 -8.75
CA GLY A 125 -7.98 -5.93 -9.54
C GLY A 125 -9.29 -5.23 -9.88
N GLU A 126 -10.40 -5.96 -9.96
CA GLU A 126 -11.73 -5.36 -10.16
C GLU A 126 -12.08 -4.35 -9.04
N GLN A 127 -11.68 -4.68 -7.82
CA GLN A 127 -11.67 -3.76 -6.69
C GLN A 127 -10.23 -3.55 -6.22
N VAL A 128 -9.89 -2.30 -5.91
CA VAL A 128 -8.61 -1.90 -5.34
C VAL A 128 -8.83 -1.60 -3.87
N CYS A 129 -8.25 -2.40 -2.98
CA CYS A 129 -8.47 -2.28 -1.53
C CYS A 129 -7.42 -3.05 -0.72
N VAL A 130 -7.34 -2.74 0.57
CA VAL A 130 -6.58 -3.54 1.54
C VAL A 130 -7.24 -4.91 1.69
N VAL A 131 -6.45 -5.97 1.53
CA VAL A 131 -6.89 -7.36 1.72
C VAL A 131 -6.30 -7.98 2.98
N ASP A 132 -5.16 -7.49 3.47
CA ASP A 132 -4.57 -7.99 4.72
C ASP A 132 -3.75 -6.93 5.47
N ARG A 133 -3.60 -7.15 6.78
CA ARG A 133 -2.75 -6.41 7.70
C ARG A 133 -1.89 -7.38 8.47
N LEU A 134 -0.58 -7.32 8.25
CA LEU A 134 0.38 -8.16 8.96
C LEU A 134 0.95 -7.45 10.19
N GLU A 135 0.93 -8.16 11.31
CA GLU A 135 1.55 -7.74 12.58
C GLU A 135 3.08 -7.66 12.44
N PRO A 136 3.78 -6.88 13.29
CA PRO A 136 5.24 -6.81 13.29
C PRO A 136 5.88 -8.16 13.66
N GLU A 137 6.75 -8.68 12.80
CA GLU A 137 7.49 -9.92 13.03
C GLU A 137 8.74 -10.04 12.14
N VAL A 138 9.58 -11.04 12.40
CA VAL A 138 10.89 -11.22 11.72
C VAL A 138 10.74 -11.37 10.20
N ASP A 139 9.77 -12.15 9.73
CA ASP A 139 9.59 -12.47 8.30
C ASP A 139 8.43 -11.70 7.64
N GLN A 140 8.04 -10.56 8.22
CA GLN A 140 6.85 -9.81 7.83
C GLN A 140 6.79 -9.49 6.32
N ASN A 141 7.90 -9.03 5.73
CA ASN A 141 7.97 -8.71 4.31
C ASN A 141 7.78 -9.95 3.41
N ILE A 142 8.33 -11.10 3.81
CA ILE A 142 8.19 -12.36 3.07
C ILE A 142 6.72 -12.79 3.07
N LYS A 143 6.08 -12.74 4.24
CA LYS A 143 4.67 -13.07 4.39
C LYS A 143 3.76 -12.13 3.62
N ALA A 144 4.04 -10.82 3.65
CA ALA A 144 3.27 -9.85 2.87
C ALA A 144 3.34 -10.11 1.37
N ARG A 145 4.50 -10.52 0.85
CA ARG A 145 4.66 -10.94 -0.55
C ARG A 145 3.89 -12.21 -0.86
N ILE A 146 3.94 -13.21 0.02
CA ILE A 146 3.14 -14.44 -0.13
C ILE A 146 1.65 -14.11 -0.24
N VAL A 147 1.13 -13.23 0.61
CA VAL A 147 -0.28 -12.79 0.57
C VAL A 147 -0.57 -12.00 -0.71
N ALA A 148 0.31 -11.07 -1.11
CA ALA A 148 0.13 -10.29 -2.32
C ALA A 148 0.10 -11.18 -3.59
N ASP A 149 0.97 -12.18 -3.62
CA ASP A 149 1.12 -13.14 -4.72
C ASP A 149 -0.05 -14.15 -4.77
N ASP A 150 -0.73 -14.41 -3.65
CA ASP A 150 -1.96 -15.21 -3.62
C ASP A 150 -3.17 -14.42 -4.12
N ARG A 151 -3.35 -14.43 -5.44
CA ARG A 151 -4.45 -13.73 -6.13
C ARG A 151 -5.84 -14.30 -5.89
N SER A 152 -5.96 -15.42 -5.16
CA SER A 152 -7.27 -15.94 -4.79
C SER A 152 -7.94 -15.09 -3.70
N VAL A 153 -7.16 -14.28 -2.96
CA VAL A 153 -7.67 -13.31 -1.99
C VAL A 153 -8.15 -12.05 -2.71
N THR A 154 -9.46 -11.93 -2.85
CA THR A 154 -10.14 -10.80 -3.53
C THR A 154 -11.07 -10.02 -2.61
N SER A 155 -11.42 -10.57 -1.45
CA SER A 155 -12.28 -9.87 -0.49
C SER A 155 -11.51 -8.75 0.20
N CYS A 156 -12.06 -7.55 0.13
CA CYS A 156 -11.52 -6.43 0.91
C CYS A 156 -11.66 -6.69 2.39
N ARG A 157 -10.62 -6.34 3.13
CA ARG A 157 -10.62 -6.40 4.57
C ARG A 157 -11.70 -5.47 5.11
N GLN A 158 -12.62 -6.04 5.87
CA GLN A 158 -13.48 -5.32 6.79
C GLN A 158 -12.96 -5.61 8.20
N ARG A 159 -13.15 -4.66 9.12
CA ARG A 159 -12.70 -4.83 10.51
C ARG A 159 -13.53 -5.84 11.26
#